data_AF-A0AAV4PUZ2-F1
#
_entry.id   AF-A0AAV4PUZ2-F1
#
_cell.length_a   1.000
_cell.length_b   1.000
_cell.length_c   1.000
_cell.angle_alpha   90.00
_cell.angle_beta   90.00
_cell.angle_gamma   90.00
#
_symmetry.space_group_name_H-M   'P 1'
#
loop_
_entity.id
_entity.type
_entity.pdbx_description
1 polymer ?
#
loop_
_entity_poly.entity_id
_entity_poly.type
_entity_poly.pdbx_seq_one_letter_code
_entity_poly.pdbx_strand_id
1 'polypeptide(L)'
;MPVRNYTEDRTKIVDFLSGFVSHDSTGKKYIKYGLQLTKLAHREQVMLTIDLDDIAEMFEELCDAIIHNARRYTTLFGEVIQEMLPNYKTQEVGPKDILDVYIQHRLKMDATNHTEGEYRDPKNQYPPELLRRFEIYFKNRSEKDQLSVREVKS
;
A
#
# COMPACT_ATOMS: atom_id res chain seq x y z
N MET A 1 4.94 -25.46 -10.67
CA MET A 1 4.81 -24.58 -9.50
C MET A 1 3.33 -24.54 -9.14
N PRO A 2 2.92 -24.88 -7.91
CA PRO A 2 1.52 -24.74 -7.51
C PRO A 2 1.07 -23.29 -7.68
N VAL A 3 -0.21 -23.09 -8.02
CA VAL A 3 -0.80 -21.75 -8.15
C VAL A 3 -0.80 -21.12 -6.76
N ARG A 4 -0.03 -20.04 -6.58
CA ARG A 4 0.06 -19.34 -5.30
C ARG A 4 -1.29 -18.71 -4.94
N ASN A 5 -1.68 -18.84 -3.68
CA ASN A 5 -2.94 -18.30 -3.18
C ASN A 5 -2.77 -16.84 -2.69
N TYR A 6 -3.28 -15.89 -3.47
CA TYR A 6 -3.16 -14.47 -3.14
C TYR A 6 -4.10 -14.01 -2.02
N THR A 7 -5.11 -14.80 -1.64
CA THR A 7 -5.96 -14.45 -0.49
C THR A 7 -5.22 -14.68 0.82
N GLU A 8 -4.43 -15.76 0.90
CA GLU A 8 -3.54 -16.03 2.04
C GLU A 8 -2.39 -15.02 2.11
N ASP A 9 -1.80 -14.65 0.96
CA ASP A 9 -0.78 -13.59 0.96
C ASP A 9 -1.39 -12.26 1.42
N ARG A 10 -2.64 -11.96 1.07
CA ARG A 10 -3.34 -10.75 1.53
C ARG A 10 -3.44 -10.71 3.06
N THR A 11 -3.81 -11.82 3.70
CA THR A 11 -3.88 -11.89 5.17
C THR A 11 -2.49 -11.71 5.79
N LYS A 12 -1.45 -12.36 5.24
CA LYS A 12 -0.06 -12.18 5.69
C LYS A 12 0.39 -10.72 5.58
N ILE A 13 -0.02 -10.00 4.52
CA ILE A 13 0.30 -8.58 4.35
C ILE A 13 -0.38 -7.72 5.43
N VAL A 14 -1.64 -7.98 5.75
CA VAL A 14 -2.36 -7.27 6.83
C VAL A 14 -1.67 -7.50 8.17
N ASP A 15 -1.33 -8.75 8.47
CA ASP A 15 -0.65 -9.13 9.71
C ASP A 15 0.74 -8.48 9.81
N PHE A 16 1.49 -8.44 8.71
CA PHE A 16 2.78 -7.75 8.63
C PHE A 16 2.65 -6.24 8.89
N LEU A 17 1.75 -5.56 8.17
CA LEU A 17 1.59 -4.11 8.26
C LEU A 17 1.13 -3.63 9.63
N SER A 18 0.29 -4.43 10.31
CA SER A 18 -0.23 -4.11 11.64
C SER A 18 0.66 -4.60 12.79
N GLY A 19 1.41 -5.69 12.58
CA GLY A 19 2.11 -6.42 13.64
C GLY A 19 3.63 -6.26 13.66
N PHE A 20 4.27 -5.73 12.61
CA PHE A 20 5.74 -5.65 12.59
C PHE A 20 6.27 -4.63 13.59
N VAL A 21 7.02 -5.13 14.59
CA VAL A 21 7.63 -4.35 15.67
C VAL A 21 9.10 -4.13 15.38
N SER A 22 9.52 -2.88 15.36
CA SER A 22 10.93 -2.50 15.28
C SER A 22 11.39 -1.85 16.58
N HIS A 23 12.70 -1.70 16.72
CA HIS A 23 13.35 -1.10 17.88
C HIS A 23 13.93 0.25 17.51
N ASP A 24 13.67 1.26 18.33
CA ASP A 24 14.28 2.58 18.18
C ASP A 24 15.75 2.55 18.65
N SER A 25 16.52 3.61 18.38
CA SER A 25 17.91 3.73 18.86
C SER A 25 18.02 3.67 20.40
N THR A 26 16.91 3.91 21.09
CA THR A 26 16.75 3.82 22.55
C THR A 26 16.34 2.42 23.04
N GLY A 27 16.11 1.46 22.13
CA GLY A 27 15.65 0.10 22.42
C GLY A 27 14.14 -0.03 22.61
N LYS A 28 13.38 1.07 22.59
CA LYS A 28 11.92 1.05 22.73
C LYS A 28 11.27 0.40 21.50
N LYS A 29 10.37 -0.56 21.76
CA LYS A 29 9.57 -1.22 20.72
C LYS A 29 8.50 -0.28 20.17
N TYR A 30 8.34 -0.25 18.86
CA TYR A 30 7.25 0.46 18.19
C TYR A 30 6.82 -0.26 16.90
N ILE A 31 5.58 -0.05 16.47
CA ILE A 31 5.04 -0.64 15.24
C ILE A 31 5.47 0.23 14.06
N LYS A 32 6.50 -0.20 13.32
CA LYS A 32 7.16 0.61 12.28
C LYS A 32 6.18 1.01 11.18
N TYR A 33 5.50 0.04 10.59
CA TYR A 33 4.59 0.28 9.47
C TYR A 33 3.26 0.92 9.90
N GLY A 34 2.75 0.60 11.09
CA GLY A 34 1.57 1.26 11.66
C GLY A 34 1.72 2.78 11.82
N LEU A 35 2.92 3.26 12.24
CA LEU A 35 3.21 4.69 12.28
C LEU A 35 3.23 5.32 10.88
N GLN A 36 3.79 4.62 9.88
CA GLN A 36 3.80 5.10 8.50
C GLN A 36 2.40 5.11 7.88
N LEU A 37 1.56 4.10 8.16
CA LEU A 37 0.16 4.06 7.75
C LEU A 37 -0.64 5.23 8.33
N THR A 38 -0.35 5.62 9.57
CA THR A 38 -0.95 6.81 10.20
C THR A 38 -0.57 8.08 9.42
N LYS A 39 0.72 8.27 9.12
CA LYS A 39 1.21 9.41 8.31
C LYS A 39 0.63 9.42 6.90
N LEU A 40 0.49 8.27 6.26
CA LEU A 40 -0.19 8.12 4.97
C LEU A 40 -1.67 8.51 5.07
N ALA A 41 -2.38 8.03 6.10
CA ALA A 41 -3.79 8.35 6.32
C ALA A 41 -4.00 9.86 6.52
N HIS A 42 -3.04 10.53 7.16
CA HIS A 42 -3.01 11.99 7.36
C HIS A 42 -2.46 12.77 6.16
N ARG A 43 -2.08 12.10 5.06
CA ARG A 43 -1.44 12.69 3.88
C ARG A 43 -0.18 13.50 4.22
N GLU A 44 0.54 13.11 5.26
CA GLU A 44 1.86 13.69 5.59
C GLU A 44 2.97 12.97 4.85
N GLN A 45 2.71 11.71 4.48
CA GLN A 45 3.56 10.85 3.69
C GLN A 45 2.80 10.48 2.40
N VAL A 46 3.50 10.42 1.27
CA VAL A 46 2.95 10.07 -0.05
C VAL A 46 3.66 8.87 -0.70
N MET A 47 4.68 8.32 -0.03
CA MET A 47 5.39 7.13 -0.47
C MET A 47 5.66 6.22 0.71
N LEU A 48 5.48 4.92 0.55
CA LEU A 48 5.79 3.91 1.54
C LEU A 48 6.87 2.97 1.00
N THR A 49 8.03 2.97 1.65
CA THR A 49 9.10 2.02 1.32
C THR A 49 9.02 0.85 2.28
N ILE A 50 8.78 -0.33 1.74
CA ILE A 50 8.70 -1.59 2.48
C ILE A 50 10.02 -2.31 2.34
N ASP A 51 10.65 -2.63 3.47
CA ASP A 51 11.91 -3.35 3.50
C ASP A 51 11.66 -4.86 3.36
N LEU A 52 12.31 -5.49 2.38
CA LEU A 52 12.20 -6.93 2.19
C LEU A 52 12.89 -7.71 3.32
N ASP A 53 13.85 -7.11 4.02
CA ASP A 53 14.44 -7.72 5.21
C ASP A 53 13.40 -7.84 6.33
N ASP A 54 12.60 -6.79 6.55
CA ASP A 54 11.50 -6.81 7.53
C ASP A 54 10.43 -7.86 7.18
N ILE A 55 10.10 -8.00 5.88
CA ILE A 55 9.14 -9.01 5.43
C ILE A 55 9.72 -10.41 5.63
N ALA A 56 11.00 -10.62 5.33
CA ALA A 56 11.65 -11.92 5.51
C ALA A 56 11.68 -12.35 6.98
N GLU A 57 11.82 -11.41 7.92
CA GLU A 57 11.79 -11.68 9.36
C GLU A 57 10.45 -12.30 9.82
N MET A 58 9.32 -11.88 9.24
CA MET A 58 8.00 -12.42 9.58
C MET A 58 7.54 -13.55 8.66
N PHE A 59 7.78 -13.42 7.35
CA PHE A 59 7.24 -14.25 6.30
C PHE A 59 8.23 -14.41 5.12
N GLU A 60 9.23 -15.27 5.30
CA GLU A 60 10.26 -15.55 4.28
C GLU A 60 9.66 -15.93 2.91
N GLU A 61 8.65 -16.82 2.90
CA GLU A 61 7.96 -17.23 1.66
C GLU A 61 7.26 -16.07 0.93
N LEU A 62 6.83 -15.04 1.64
CA LEU A 62 6.22 -13.85 1.04
C LEU A 62 7.30 -12.95 0.44
N CYS A 63 8.43 -12.80 1.12
CA CYS A 63 9.59 -12.06 0.60
C CYS A 63 10.04 -12.64 -0.75
N ASP A 64 10.22 -13.96 -0.83
CA ASP A 64 10.60 -14.63 -2.08
C ASP A 64 9.59 -14.38 -3.19
N ALA A 65 8.30 -14.44 -2.87
CA ALA A 65 7.24 -14.20 -3.86
C ALA A 65 7.26 -12.78 -4.41
N ILE A 66 7.53 -11.79 -3.54
CA ILE A 66 7.67 -10.39 -3.95
C ILE A 66 8.87 -10.23 -4.88
N ILE A 67 10.00 -10.89 -4.59
CA ILE A 67 11.18 -10.85 -5.46
C ILE A 67 10.88 -11.42 -6.84
N HIS A 68 10.12 -12.52 -6.92
CA HIS A 68 9.75 -13.15 -8.19
C HIS A 68 8.69 -12.38 -8.99
N ASN A 69 7.82 -11.61 -8.32
CA ASN A 69 6.76 -10.84 -9.00
C ASN A 69 6.46 -9.50 -8.31
N ALA A 70 7.44 -8.60 -8.31
CA ALA A 70 7.31 -7.32 -7.62
C ALA A 70 6.12 -6.49 -8.12
N ARG A 71 5.81 -6.54 -9.42
CA ARG A 71 4.69 -5.79 -10.01
C ARG A 71 3.35 -6.17 -9.37
N ARG A 72 3.06 -7.47 -9.29
CA ARG A 72 1.79 -7.94 -8.71
C ARG A 72 1.69 -7.62 -7.22
N TYR A 73 2.77 -7.82 -6.48
CA TYR A 73 2.77 -7.52 -5.05
C TYR A 73 2.70 -6.01 -4.77
N THR A 74 3.22 -5.16 -5.65
CA THR A 74 3.02 -3.70 -5.53
C THR A 74 1.53 -3.34 -5.61
N THR A 75 0.79 -3.93 -6.55
CA THR A 75 -0.67 -3.74 -6.65
C THR A 75 -1.39 -4.30 -5.42
N LEU A 76 -1.03 -5.52 -4.99
CA LEU A 76 -1.67 -6.19 -3.85
C LEU A 76 -1.46 -5.43 -2.53
N PHE A 77 -0.24 -4.98 -2.23
CA PHE A 77 0.03 -4.12 -1.08
C PHE A 77 -0.75 -2.80 -1.19
N GLY A 78 -0.86 -2.24 -2.40
CA GLY A 78 -1.62 -1.03 -2.67
C GLY A 78 -3.10 -1.16 -2.32
N GLU A 79 -3.72 -2.28 -2.68
CA GLU A 79 -5.11 -2.58 -2.33
C GLU A 79 -5.29 -2.74 -0.81
N VAL A 80 -4.43 -3.56 -0.18
CA VAL A 80 -4.49 -3.82 1.27
C VAL A 80 -4.31 -2.53 2.06
N ILE A 81 -3.30 -1.72 1.72
CA ILE A 81 -3.05 -0.44 2.40
C ILE A 81 -4.26 0.48 2.24
N GLN A 82 -4.80 0.61 1.01
CA GLN A 82 -5.96 1.46 0.75
C GLN A 82 -7.17 1.07 1.62
N GLU A 83 -7.40 -0.21 1.83
CA GLU A 83 -8.47 -0.72 2.71
C GLU A 83 -8.18 -0.51 4.20
N MET A 84 -6.92 -0.55 4.61
CA MET A 84 -6.52 -0.35 6.00
C MET A 84 -6.49 1.13 6.41
N LEU A 85 -6.20 2.06 5.50
CA LEU A 85 -6.02 3.49 5.79
C LEU A 85 -7.15 4.14 6.62
N PRO A 86 -8.44 3.86 6.41
CA PRO A 86 -9.51 4.42 7.24
C PRO A 86 -9.33 4.14 8.73
N ASN A 87 -8.79 2.98 9.10
CA ASN A 87 -8.59 2.58 10.51
C ASN A 87 -7.45 3.34 11.19
N TYR A 88 -6.54 3.93 10.41
CA TYR A 88 -5.40 4.71 10.91
C TYR A 88 -5.65 6.22 10.88
N LYS A 89 -6.83 6.66 10.43
CA LYS A 89 -7.19 8.06 10.36
C LYS A 89 -7.70 8.56 11.73
N THR A 90 -6.84 9.25 12.47
CA THR A 90 -7.21 9.84 13.77
C THR A 90 -7.87 11.21 13.69
N GLN A 91 -7.77 11.90 12.56
CA GLN A 91 -8.30 13.26 12.35
C GLN A 91 -8.77 13.46 10.92
N GLU A 92 -9.65 14.43 10.70
CA GLU A 92 -10.03 14.81 9.35
C GLU A 92 -8.87 15.50 8.62
N VAL A 93 -8.69 15.15 7.35
CA VAL A 93 -7.63 15.67 6.51
C VAL A 93 -8.29 16.50 5.41
N GLY A 94 -8.03 17.80 5.42
CA GLY A 94 -8.44 18.69 4.35
C GLY A 94 -7.73 18.38 3.02
N PRO A 95 -8.19 18.96 1.91
CA PRO A 95 -7.49 18.86 0.64
C PRO A 95 -6.10 19.52 0.78
N LYS A 96 -5.04 18.78 0.48
CA LYS A 96 -3.66 19.30 0.55
C LYS A 96 -3.12 19.72 -0.82
N ASP A 97 -3.63 19.09 -1.89
CA ASP A 97 -3.18 19.33 -3.25
C ASP A 97 -4.36 19.62 -4.19
N ILE A 98 -4.05 20.23 -5.34
CA ILE A 98 -4.97 20.53 -6.44
C ILE A 98 -5.72 19.26 -6.86
N LEU A 99 -5.03 18.12 -6.94
CA LEU A 99 -5.66 16.86 -7.30
C LEU A 99 -6.73 16.44 -6.27
N ASP A 100 -6.57 16.76 -4.98
CA ASP A 100 -7.60 16.51 -3.96
C ASP A 100 -8.83 17.37 -4.17
N VAL A 101 -8.60 18.65 -4.48
CA VAL A 101 -9.67 19.61 -4.79
C VAL A 101 -10.45 19.12 -6.01
N TYR A 102 -9.78 18.70 -7.08
CA TYR A 102 -10.43 18.14 -8.27
C TYR A 102 -11.26 16.90 -7.96
N ILE A 103 -10.71 15.95 -7.18
CA ILE A 103 -11.46 14.74 -6.80
C ILE A 103 -12.67 15.10 -5.93
N GLN A 104 -12.53 16.02 -4.97
CA GLN A 104 -13.64 16.48 -4.15
C GLN A 104 -14.73 17.16 -4.98
N HIS A 105 -14.37 18.03 -5.92
CA HIS A 105 -15.34 18.65 -6.83
C HIS A 105 -16.05 17.61 -7.67
N ARG A 106 -15.32 16.63 -8.21
CA ARG A 106 -15.89 15.58 -9.05
C ARG A 106 -16.84 14.68 -8.26
N LEU A 107 -16.47 14.27 -7.04
CA LEU A 107 -17.34 13.51 -6.14
C LEU A 107 -18.59 14.30 -5.74
N LYS A 108 -18.48 15.61 -5.51
CA LYS A 108 -19.63 16.48 -5.22
C LYS A 108 -20.57 16.61 -6.41
N MET A 109 -20.03 16.81 -7.62
CA MET A 109 -20.82 16.88 -8.85
C MET A 109 -21.54 15.56 -9.12
N ASP A 110 -20.87 14.43 -8.90
CA ASP A 110 -21.49 13.12 -8.98
C ASP A 110 -22.58 12.98 -7.91
N ALA A 111 -22.38 13.42 -6.67
CA ALA A 111 -23.43 13.34 -5.65
C ALA A 111 -24.65 14.24 -5.96
N THR A 112 -24.46 15.39 -6.60
CA THR A 112 -25.56 16.34 -6.93
C THR A 112 -26.30 15.99 -8.21
N ASN A 113 -25.64 15.36 -9.18
CA ASN A 113 -26.24 15.05 -10.48
C ASN A 113 -27.02 13.74 -10.49
N HIS A 114 -27.01 12.97 -9.41
CA HIS A 114 -27.68 11.67 -9.34
C HIS A 114 -28.82 11.71 -8.32
N THR A 115 -30.03 11.34 -8.75
CA THR A 115 -31.18 11.07 -7.88
C THR A 115 -31.13 9.66 -7.33
N GLU A 116 -31.58 9.47 -6.07
CA GLU A 116 -31.70 8.13 -5.47
C GLU A 116 -32.59 7.22 -6.33
N GLY A 117 -32.02 6.14 -6.88
CA GLY A 117 -32.74 5.14 -7.68
C GLY A 117 -32.31 5.01 -9.16
N GLU A 118 -31.40 5.86 -9.66
CA GLU A 118 -30.87 5.69 -11.01
C GLU A 118 -29.91 4.49 -11.13
N TYR A 119 -30.08 3.71 -12.20
CA TYR A 119 -29.20 2.60 -12.54
C TYR A 119 -27.81 3.13 -12.91
N ARG A 120 -26.80 2.75 -12.12
CA ARG A 120 -25.40 3.08 -12.39
C ARG A 120 -24.78 1.98 -13.23
N ASP A 121 -24.18 2.34 -14.36
CA ASP A 121 -23.25 1.44 -15.03
C ASP A 121 -22.02 1.26 -14.10
N PRO A 122 -21.70 0.04 -13.63
CA PRO A 122 -20.53 -0.20 -12.79
C PRO A 122 -19.21 0.22 -13.46
N LYS A 123 -19.17 0.39 -14.78
CA LYS A 123 -18.02 0.94 -15.51
C LYS A 123 -17.75 2.42 -15.24
N ASN A 124 -18.71 3.16 -14.68
CA ASN A 124 -18.57 4.56 -14.33
C ASN A 124 -18.00 4.78 -12.92
N GLN A 125 -17.67 3.70 -12.17
CA GLN A 125 -17.04 3.83 -10.86
C GLN A 125 -15.55 4.17 -11.01
N TYR A 126 -15.07 5.15 -10.23
CA TYR A 126 -13.67 5.53 -10.26
C TYR A 126 -12.77 4.35 -9.87
N PRO A 127 -11.73 4.05 -10.66
CA PRO A 127 -10.73 3.07 -10.27
C PRO A 127 -10.09 3.50 -8.95
N PRO A 128 -9.93 2.58 -7.97
CA PRO A 128 -9.32 2.90 -6.69
C PRO A 128 -7.87 3.36 -6.84
N GLU A 129 -7.18 2.94 -7.90
CA GLU A 129 -5.83 3.41 -8.25
C GLU A 129 -5.79 4.92 -8.54
N LEU A 130 -6.84 5.50 -9.13
CA LEU A 130 -6.91 6.93 -9.44
C LEU A 130 -7.14 7.79 -8.18
N LEU A 131 -7.76 7.20 -7.16
CA LEU A 131 -7.98 7.82 -5.86
C LEU A 131 -6.79 7.61 -4.91
N ARG A 132 -5.86 6.73 -5.26
CA ARG A 132 -4.69 6.41 -4.44
C ARG A 132 -3.77 7.63 -4.36
N ARG A 133 -3.45 8.05 -3.13
CA ARG A 133 -2.62 9.23 -2.83
C ARG A 133 -1.21 8.89 -2.38
N PHE A 134 -0.83 7.63 -2.56
CA PHE A 134 0.44 7.14 -2.12
C PHE A 134 1.01 6.14 -3.11
N GLU A 135 2.33 6.06 -3.11
CA GLU A 135 3.10 5.11 -3.88
C GLU A 135 3.73 4.08 -2.94
N ILE A 136 3.99 2.88 -3.47
CA ILE A 136 4.65 1.81 -2.72
C ILE A 136 5.93 1.44 -3.44
N TYR A 137 6.99 1.36 -2.65
CA TYR A 137 8.32 0.96 -3.10
C TYR A 137 8.78 -0.22 -2.26
N PHE A 138 9.52 -1.14 -2.88
CA PHE A 138 10.22 -2.20 -2.17
C PHE A 138 11.71 -1.86 -2.11
N LYS A 139 12.26 -1.84 -0.90
CA LYS A 139 13.69 -1.87 -0.69
C LYS A 139 14.12 -3.33 -0.68
N ASN A 140 15.05 -3.65 -1.57
CA ASN A 140 15.56 -5.01 -1.73
C ASN A 140 16.33 -5.46 -0.48
N ARG A 141 16.49 -6.78 -0.29
CA ARG A 141 17.22 -7.36 0.84
C ARG A 141 18.66 -6.86 0.89
N SER A 142 19.15 -6.58 2.09
CA SER A 142 20.51 -6.06 2.30
C SER A 142 21.60 -7.08 1.92
N GLU A 143 21.28 -8.37 2.01
CA GLU A 143 22.20 -9.49 1.68
C GLU A 143 22.31 -9.78 0.18
N LYS A 144 21.54 -9.11 -0.68
CA LYS A 144 21.52 -9.45 -2.10
C LYS A 144 22.76 -8.91 -2.81
N ASP A 145 23.46 -9.79 -3.51
CA ASP A 145 24.61 -9.44 -4.33
C ASP A 145 24.25 -8.41 -5.41
N GLN A 146 25.17 -7.46 -5.61
CA GLN A 146 25.08 -6.48 -6.68
C GLN A 146 25.38 -7.17 -8.02
N LEU A 147 24.35 -7.40 -8.82
CA LEU A 147 24.54 -7.90 -10.18
C LEU A 147 25.10 -6.82 -11.09
N SER A 148 26.09 -7.19 -11.89
CA SER A 148 26.55 -6.35 -13.00
C SER A 148 25.48 -6.29 -14.08
N VAL A 149 25.35 -5.15 -14.76
CA VAL A 149 24.42 -4.99 -15.90
C VAL A 149 24.63 -6.07 -16.97
N ARG A 150 25.87 -6.58 -17.11
CA ARG A 150 26.23 -7.63 -18.07
C ARG A 150 25.67 -9.01 -17.71
N GLU A 151 25.35 -9.24 -16.45
CA GLU A 151 24.86 -10.53 -15.94
C GLU A 151 23.33 -10.65 -16.03
N VAL A 152 22.64 -9.55 -16.37
CA VAL A 152 21.19 -9.54 -16.60
C VAL A 152 20.91 -10.28 -17.91
N LYS A 153 20.32 -11.47 -17.78
CA LYS A 153 19.88 -12.30 -18.91
C LYS A 153 18.41 -12.06 -19.22
N SER A 154 18.05 -12.20 -20.49
CA SER A 154 16.68 -12.17 -20.98
C SER A 154 15.93 -13.47 -20.73
#